data_AF-A0A1V5J6L8-F1
#
_entry.id   AF-A0A1V5J6L8-F1
#
_cell.length_a   1.000
_cell.length_b   1.000
_cell.length_c   1.000
_cell.angle_alpha   90.00
_cell.angle_beta   90.00
_cell.angle_gamma   90.00
#
_symmetry.space_group_name_H-M   'P 1'
#
loop_
_entity.id
_entity.type
_entity.pdbx_description
1 polymer ?
#
loop_
_entity_poly.entity_id
_entity_poly.type
_entity_poly.pdbx_seq_one_letter_code
_entity_poly.pdbx_strand_id
1 'polypeptide(L)'
;MGCTEATKAVGATWVVRTHRIKYLRPAFAGEKSVVLTWVSNLRRVLSLRKYKVVRMEDKAVLAEGETDWVFVNAATGKLRSIPKDILSVFEVLPKENEAEVMKHAQD
;
A
#
# COMPACT_ATOMS: atom_id res chain seq x y z
N MET A 1 -1.38 18.53 2.20
CA MET A 1 -2.45 18.04 1.30
C MET A 1 -2.37 16.53 1.25
N GLY A 2 -3.47 15.82 1.49
CA GLY A 2 -3.48 14.36 1.43
C GLY A 2 -3.33 13.84 0.00
N CYS A 3 -2.80 12.63 -0.17
CA CYS A 3 -2.65 12.00 -1.50
C CYS A 3 -3.96 12.00 -2.30
N THR A 4 -5.10 11.74 -1.65
CA THR A 4 -6.43 11.75 -2.28
C THR A 4 -6.83 13.11 -2.85
N GLU A 5 -6.44 14.21 -2.21
CA GLU A 5 -6.73 15.55 -2.75
C GLU A 5 -5.85 15.86 -3.96
N ALA A 6 -4.55 15.53 -3.87
CA ALA A 6 -3.62 15.70 -4.98
C ALA A 6 -4.04 14.92 -6.23
N THR A 7 -4.52 13.68 -6.07
CA THR A 7 -5.00 12.87 -7.21
C THR A 7 -6.29 13.42 -7.81
N LYS A 8 -7.23 13.89 -6.99
CA LYS A 8 -8.47 14.52 -7.45
C LYS A 8 -8.19 15.81 -8.20
N ALA A 9 -7.28 16.66 -7.71
CA ALA A 9 -6.93 17.94 -8.32
C ALA A 9 -6.44 17.79 -9.77
N VAL A 10 -5.79 16.67 -10.10
CA VAL A 10 -5.32 16.39 -11.46
C VAL A 10 -6.36 15.64 -12.31
N GLY A 11 -7.57 15.38 -11.81
CA GLY A 11 -8.60 14.60 -12.52
C GLY A 11 -8.27 13.11 -12.63
N ALA A 12 -7.63 12.55 -11.61
CA ALA A 12 -7.19 11.16 -11.58
C ALA A 12 -7.68 10.41 -10.34
N THR A 13 -7.59 9.09 -10.41
CA THR A 13 -7.80 8.23 -9.26
C THR A 13 -6.94 6.97 -9.35
N TRP A 14 -6.84 6.26 -8.24
CA TRP A 14 -6.20 4.95 -8.14
C TRP A 14 -7.26 3.86 -8.19
N VAL A 15 -7.03 2.84 -9.02
CA VAL A 15 -7.90 1.66 -9.12
C VAL A 15 -7.08 0.42 -8.84
N VAL A 16 -7.65 -0.52 -8.10
CA VAL A 16 -7.02 -1.82 -7.86
C VAL A 16 -7.03 -2.63 -9.16
N ARG A 17 -5.85 -3.04 -9.62
CA ARG A 17 -5.70 -3.95 -10.76
C ARG A 17 -5.68 -5.41 -10.31
N THR A 18 -4.91 -5.70 -9.26
CA THR A 18 -4.78 -7.03 -8.68
C THR A 18 -4.56 -6.90 -7.17
N HIS A 19 -5.14 -7.81 -6.40
CA HIS A 19 -4.93 -7.92 -4.96
C HIS A 19 -4.61 -9.37 -4.62
N ARG A 20 -3.58 -9.60 -3.81
CA ARG A 20 -3.22 -10.93 -3.30
C ARG A 20 -3.03 -10.86 -1.80
N ILE A 21 -3.69 -11.75 -1.08
CA ILE A 21 -3.52 -11.89 0.37
C ILE A 21 -3.24 -13.35 0.70
N LYS A 22 -2.25 -13.56 1.56
CA LYS A 22 -1.89 -14.85 2.14
C LYS A 22 -2.17 -14.80 3.63
N TYR A 23 -3.15 -15.59 4.07
CA TYR A 23 -3.42 -15.79 5.48
C TYR A 23 -2.48 -16.86 6.04
N LEU A 24 -1.72 -16.50 7.07
CA LEU A 24 -0.71 -17.37 7.69
C LEU A 24 -1.21 -17.95 9.01
N ARG A 25 -1.97 -17.15 9.78
CA ARG A 25 -2.48 -17.49 11.11
C ARG A 25 -3.88 -16.88 11.29
N PRO A 26 -4.76 -17.49 12.10
CA PRO A 26 -6.05 -16.89 12.43
C PRO A 26 -5.87 -15.62 13.26
N ALA A 27 -6.85 -14.73 13.17
CA ALA A 27 -7.05 -13.61 14.08
C ALA A 27 -8.35 -13.86 14.85
N PHE A 28 -8.37 -13.58 16.14
CA PHE A 28 -9.52 -13.79 17.01
C PHE A 28 -10.10 -12.47 17.53
N ALA A 29 -11.39 -12.48 17.87
CA ALA A 29 -12.05 -11.32 18.44
C ALA A 29 -11.37 -10.89 19.76
N GLY A 30 -11.14 -9.58 19.91
CA GLY A 30 -10.44 -9.01 21.06
C GLY A 30 -8.91 -8.93 20.92
N GLU A 31 -8.31 -9.62 19.94
CA GLU A 31 -6.89 -9.46 19.66
C GLU A 31 -6.61 -8.09 19.01
N LYS A 32 -5.54 -7.44 19.47
CA LYS A 32 -5.03 -6.23 18.84
C LYS A 32 -4.08 -6.60 17.72
N SER A 33 -4.28 -5.99 16.55
CA SER A 33 -3.37 -6.11 15.42
C SER A 33 -3.06 -4.74 14.83
N VAL A 34 -1.86 -4.62 14.25
CA VAL A 34 -1.42 -3.47 13.47
C VAL A 34 -1.29 -3.88 12.01
N VAL A 35 -1.69 -2.99 11.11
CA VAL A 35 -1.50 -3.17 9.68
C VAL A 35 -0.38 -2.26 9.22
N LEU A 36 0.77 -2.85 8.94
CA LEU A 36 1.90 -2.17 8.34
C LEU A 36 1.67 -2.07 6.84
N THR A 37 1.79 -0.89 6.25
CA THR A 37 1.64 -0.69 4.81
C THR A 37 2.78 0.14 4.26
N TRP A 38 3.30 -0.23 3.08
CA TRP A 38 4.35 0.54 2.42
C TRP A 38 4.24 0.45 0.90
N VAL A 39 4.79 1.45 0.22
CA VAL A 39 4.93 1.45 -1.25
C VAL A 39 6.21 0.71 -1.59
N SER A 40 6.07 -0.45 -2.24
CA SER A 40 7.19 -1.31 -2.66
C SER A 40 7.78 -0.86 -3.99
N ASN A 41 6.94 -0.30 -4.87
CA ASN A 41 7.42 0.39 -6.07
C ASN A 41 6.44 1.45 -6.57
N LEU A 42 6.99 2.37 -7.36
CA LEU A 42 6.26 3.30 -8.21
C LEU A 42 6.83 3.26 -9.61
N ARG A 43 5.96 3.05 -10.59
CA ARG A 43 6.27 3.07 -12.03
C ARG A 43 5.37 4.07 -12.72
N ARG A 44 5.57 4.30 -14.02
CA ARG A 44 4.84 5.30 -14.81
C ARG A 44 3.32 5.36 -14.56
N VAL A 45 2.64 4.20 -14.48
CA VAL A 45 1.18 4.11 -14.29
C VAL A 45 0.77 3.13 -13.18
N LEU A 46 1.74 2.53 -12.49
CA LEU A 46 1.53 1.40 -11.56
C LEU A 46 2.18 1.70 -10.21
N SER A 47 1.57 1.22 -9.13
CA SER A 47 2.20 1.17 -7.81
C SER A 47 1.91 -0.17 -7.13
N LEU A 48 2.96 -0.83 -6.66
CA LEU A 48 2.82 -1.98 -5.77
C LEU A 48 2.80 -1.49 -4.33
N ARG A 49 1.68 -1.69 -3.63
CA ARG A 49 1.57 -1.47 -2.19
C ARG A 49 1.52 -2.81 -1.46
N LYS A 50 2.38 -3.01 -0.48
CA LYS A 50 2.42 -4.22 0.33
C LYS A 50 1.92 -3.95 1.74
N TYR A 51 1.48 -5.02 2.40
CA TYR A 51 0.95 -4.98 3.75
C TYR A 51 1.32 -6.22 4.55
N LYS A 52 1.48 -6.02 5.86
CA LYS A 52 1.54 -7.08 6.87
C LYS A 52 0.53 -6.77 7.97
N VAL A 53 -0.28 -7.77 8.29
CA VAL A 53 -1.13 -7.75 9.49
C VAL A 53 -0.36 -8.45 10.60
N VAL A 54 -0.09 -7.75 11.69
CA VAL A 54 0.75 -8.23 12.79
C VAL A 54 -0.05 -8.19 14.09
N ARG A 55 -0.10 -9.30 14.83
CA ARG A 55 -0.69 -9.34 16.17
C ARG A 55 0.25 -8.67 17.17
N MET A 56 -0.28 -7.79 18.02
CA MET A 56 0.53 -6.97 18.93
C MET A 56 1.12 -7.78 20.10
N GLU A 57 0.42 -8.82 20.56
CA GLU A 57 0.81 -9.60 21.73
C GLU A 57 2.16 -10.32 21.54
N ASP A 58 2.35 -10.97 20.40
CA ASP A 58 3.50 -11.84 20.12
C ASP A 58 4.24 -11.48 18.83
N LYS A 59 3.85 -10.39 18.16
CA LYS A 59 4.41 -9.92 16.88
C LYS A 59 4.24 -10.94 15.76
N ALA A 60 3.30 -11.88 15.88
CA ALA A 60 3.04 -12.86 14.84
C ALA A 60 2.44 -12.18 13.60
N VAL A 61 3.04 -12.45 12.44
CA VAL A 61 2.43 -12.07 11.15
C VAL A 61 1.22 -12.97 10.89
N LEU A 62 0.04 -12.37 10.85
CA LEU A 62 -1.24 -13.05 10.62
C LEU A 62 -1.54 -13.18 9.13
N ALA A 63 -1.27 -12.13 8.37
CA ALA A 63 -1.44 -12.11 6.92
C ALA A 63 -0.40 -11.21 6.25
N GLU A 64 -0.04 -11.58 5.03
CA GLU A 64 0.76 -10.76 4.13
C GLU A 64 -0.08 -10.47 2.89
N GLY A 65 0.13 -9.32 2.28
CA GLY A 65 -0.30 -9.20 0.90
C GLY A 65 0.19 -7.98 0.18
N GLU A 66 -0.31 -7.87 -1.03
CA GLU A 66 0.11 -6.92 -2.02
C GLU A 66 -1.06 -6.48 -2.91
N THR A 67 -1.04 -5.23 -3.32
CA THR A 67 -1.99 -4.67 -4.27
C THR A 67 -1.25 -3.92 -5.36
N ASP A 68 -1.49 -4.33 -6.60
CA ASP A 68 -1.11 -3.56 -7.77
C ASP A 68 -2.19 -2.51 -8.03
N TRP A 69 -1.82 -1.25 -7.88
CA TRP A 69 -2.66 -0.10 -8.18
C TRP A 69 -2.31 0.44 -9.57
N VAL A 70 -3.32 0.82 -10.33
CA VAL A 70 -3.17 1.58 -11.57
C VAL A 70 -3.67 3.00 -11.39
N PHE A 71 -2.95 3.94 -11.98
CA PHE A 71 -3.34 5.34 -12.01
C PHE A 71 -4.13 5.65 -13.28
N VAL A 72 -5.36 6.13 -13.12
CA VAL A 72 -6.30 6.32 -14.22
C VAL A 72 -6.85 7.74 -14.25
N ASN A 73 -7.23 8.20 -15.44
CA ASN A 73 -8.08 9.37 -15.58
C ASN A 73 -9.47 9.05 -15.01
N ALA A 74 -9.94 9.87 -14.07
CA ALA A 74 -11.16 9.58 -13.30
C ALA A 74 -12.44 9.59 -14.17
N ALA A 75 -12.46 10.37 -15.25
CA ALA A 75 -13.62 10.47 -16.15
C ALA A 75 -13.70 9.31 -17.15
N THR A 76 -12.55 8.79 -17.61
CA THR A 76 -12.51 7.80 -18.70
C THR A 76 -12.11 6.41 -18.27
N GLY A 77 -11.56 6.24 -17.06
CA GLY A 77 -10.99 4.98 -16.56
C GLY A 77 -9.71 4.55 -17.28
N LYS A 78 -9.22 5.32 -18.27
CA LYS A 78 -8.00 4.99 -19.02
C LYS A 78 -6.75 5.23 -18.17
N LEU A 79 -5.76 4.37 -18.34
CA LEU A 79 -4.44 4.55 -17.72
C LEU A 79 -3.86 5.92 -18.06
N ARG A 80 -3.26 6.57 -17.07
CA ARG A 80 -2.49 7.80 -17.25
C ARG A 80 -1.20 7.73 -16.45
N SER A 81 -0.21 8.51 -16.88
CA SER A 81 1.03 8.62 -16.12
C SER A 81 0.80 9.35 -14.80
N ILE A 82 1.47 8.88 -13.75
CA ILE A 82 1.46 9.53 -12.43
C ILE A 82 2.25 10.85 -12.53
N PRO A 83 1.64 11.99 -12.21
CA PRO A 83 2.33 13.28 -12.14
C PRO A 83 3.51 13.28 -11.15
N LYS A 84 4.56 14.07 -11.44
CA LYS A 84 5.80 14.09 -10.64
C LYS A 84 5.59 14.58 -9.21
N ASP A 85 4.72 15.57 -9.04
CA ASP A 85 4.26 16.11 -7.76
C ASP A 85 3.56 15.05 -6.90
N ILE A 86 2.77 14.16 -7.53
CA ILE A 86 2.16 13.01 -6.85
C ILE A 86 3.21 11.94 -6.53
N LEU A 87 4.18 11.70 -7.42
CA LEU A 87 5.27 10.76 -7.13
C LEU A 87 6.12 11.24 -5.94
N SER A 88 6.38 12.54 -5.83
CA SER A 88 7.26 13.10 -4.78
C SER A 88 6.68 13.01 -3.36
N VAL A 89 5.38 12.74 -3.19
CA VAL A 89 4.79 12.59 -1.86
C VAL A 89 4.87 11.16 -1.31
N PHE A 90 5.37 10.21 -2.10
CA PHE A 90 5.52 8.82 -1.67
C PHE A 90 6.98 8.47 -1.42
N GLU A 91 7.23 7.91 -0.25
CA GLU A 91 8.46 7.20 0.04
C GLU A 91 8.34 5.75 -0.46
N VAL A 92 9.26 5.34 -1.33
CA VAL A 92 9.35 3.96 -1.80
C VAL A 92 10.33 3.21 -0.91
N LEU A 93 9.89 2.12 -0.30
CA LEU A 93 10.75 1.23 0.46
C LEU A 93 11.29 0.13 -0.46
N PRO A 94 12.61 0.10 -0.74
CA PRO A 94 13.21 -0.92 -1.60
C PRO A 94 13.00 -2.34 -1.05
N LYS A 95 12.97 -3.33 -1.94
CA LYS A 95 12.64 -4.72 -1.61
C LYS A 95 13.56 -5.29 -0.53
N GLU A 96 14.84 -4.97 -0.61
CA GLU A 96 15.90 -5.34 0.34
C GLU A 96 15.65 -4.82 1.76
N ASN A 97 14.90 -3.72 1.91
CA ASN A 97 14.62 -3.08 3.19
C ASN A 97 13.20 -3.38 3.71
N GLU A 98 12.39 -4.15 2.97
CA GLU A 98 11.00 -4.45 3.40
C GLU A 98 10.92 -5.25 4.70
N ALA A 99 11.98 -5.95 5.09
CA ALA A 99 12.03 -6.64 6.39
C ALA A 99 11.97 -5.64 7.56
N GLU A 100 12.42 -4.40 7.35
CA GLU A 100 12.52 -3.38 8.38
C GLU A 100 11.17 -2.82 8.83
N VAL A 101 10.12 -2.99 8.03
CA VAL A 101 8.76 -2.53 8.40
C VAL A 101 8.30 -3.11 9.73
N MET A 102 8.78 -4.31 10.08
CA MET A 102 8.45 -4.97 11.35
C MET A 102 8.95 -4.19 12.59
N LYS A 103 9.91 -3.26 12.42
CA LYS A 103 10.34 -2.34 13.49
C LYS A 103 9.18 -1.43 13.95
N HIS A 104 8.27 -1.09 13.05
CA HIS A 104 7.09 -0.25 13.29
C HIS A 104 5.88 -1.00 13.86
N ALA A 105 6.00 -2.30 14.14
CA ALA A 105 4.91 -3.08 14.74
C ALA A 105 4.64 -2.75 16.22
N GLN A 106 5.24 -1.67 16.75
CA GLN A 106 5.17 -1.23 18.14
C GLN A 106 4.66 0.22 18.27
N ASP A 107 4.49 0.92 17.15
CA ASP A 107 3.98 2.30 17.07
C ASP A 107 2.44 2.32 17.23
#